data_AF-A0A932D5U4-F1
#
_entry.id   AF-A0A932D5U4-F1
#
_cell.length_a   1.000
_cell.length_b   1.000
_cell.length_c   1.000
_cell.angle_alpha   90.00
_cell.angle_beta   90.00
_cell.angle_gamma   90.00
#
_symmetry.space_group_name_H-M   'P 1'
#
loop_
_entity.id
_entity.type
_entity.pdbx_description
1 polymer ?
#
loop_
_entity_poly.entity_id
_entity_poly.type
_entity_poly.pdbx_seq_one_letter_code
_entity_poly.pdbx_strand_id
1 'polypeptide(L)'
;MSDPLFPSGPWTGFYNYTPGDKHRMDLDLTFANGALTGDGHDDIGRFLINGRYDAQTCECRWTKTYPGSHDVFYQGYREGKGIWGRWEIGLLNHGGFHIWPRGAGEGAAEAQSSEEEAPADAIAKELELQPVGAPK
;
A
#
# COMPACT_ATOMS: atom_id res chain seq x y z
N MET A 1 -17.17 16.44 -17.75
CA MET A 1 -15.95 17.25 -17.53
C MET A 1 -15.30 16.70 -16.26
N SER A 2 -13.98 16.49 -16.24
CA SER A 2 -13.31 16.05 -15.01
C SER A 2 -13.34 17.17 -13.98
N ASP A 3 -13.57 16.83 -12.71
CA ASP A 3 -13.43 17.82 -11.64
C ASP A 3 -11.96 18.25 -11.52
N PRO A 4 -11.63 19.56 -11.52
CA PRO A 4 -10.24 20.03 -11.51
C PRO A 4 -9.43 19.53 -10.30
N LEU A 5 -10.11 19.26 -9.18
CA LEU A 5 -9.50 18.70 -7.97
C LEU A 5 -9.17 17.22 -8.10
N PHE A 6 -9.86 16.50 -8.99
CA PHE A 6 -9.79 15.06 -9.18
C PHE A 6 -9.39 14.72 -10.62
N PRO A 7 -8.11 14.90 -10.98
CA PRO A 7 -7.64 14.59 -12.32
C PRO A 7 -7.69 13.07 -12.55
N SER A 8 -8.26 12.69 -13.69
CA SER A 8 -8.20 11.30 -14.16
C SER A 8 -6.83 10.97 -14.75
N GLY A 9 -6.52 9.68 -14.87
CA GLY A 9 -5.29 9.13 -15.42
C GLY A 9 -4.41 8.48 -14.35
N PRO A 10 -3.08 8.48 -14.51
CA PRO A 10 -2.18 7.73 -13.65
C PRO A 10 -1.98 8.40 -12.28
N TRP A 11 -2.04 7.60 -11.23
CA TRP A 11 -1.77 7.95 -9.84
C TRP A 11 -0.74 6.99 -9.24
N THR A 12 -0.11 7.41 -8.15
CA THR A 12 0.83 6.58 -7.38
C THR A 12 0.73 6.94 -5.90
N GLY A 13 1.25 6.09 -5.05
CA GLY A 13 1.35 6.38 -3.64
C GLY A 13 1.69 5.15 -2.84
N PHE A 14 1.25 5.14 -1.59
CA PHE A 14 1.46 4.02 -0.69
C PHE A 14 0.25 3.79 0.22
N TYR A 15 0.15 2.58 0.73
CA TYR A 15 -0.63 2.25 1.92
C TYR A 15 0.30 1.70 3.00
N ASN A 16 -0.17 1.70 4.25
CA ASN A 16 0.59 1.19 5.38
C ASN A 16 -0.31 0.38 6.32
N TYR A 17 0.19 -0.74 6.86
CA TYR A 17 -0.45 -1.52 7.92
C TYR A 17 -0.14 -0.93 9.30
N THR A 18 1.10 -0.46 9.48
CA THR A 18 1.58 0.18 10.70
C THR A 18 2.29 1.50 10.37
N PRO A 19 2.41 2.43 11.32
CA PRO A 19 3.17 3.66 11.09
C PRO A 19 4.63 3.34 10.71
N GLY A 20 5.05 3.72 9.51
CA GLY A 20 6.44 3.59 9.05
C GLY A 20 6.65 2.53 7.97
N ASP A 21 5.79 1.52 7.87
CA ASP A 21 5.76 0.67 6.67
C ASP A 21 5.09 1.41 5.51
N LYS A 22 5.59 1.20 4.29
CA LYS A 22 5.05 1.83 3.08
C LYS A 22 5.06 0.83 1.95
N HIS A 23 3.87 0.43 1.53
CA HIS A 23 3.66 -0.47 0.41
C HIS A 23 3.23 0.37 -0.80
N ARG A 24 4.08 0.40 -1.83
CA ARG A 24 3.84 1.20 -3.02
C ARG A 24 2.66 0.64 -3.81
N MET A 25 1.82 1.53 -4.32
CA MET A 25 0.76 1.19 -5.26
C MET A 25 0.70 2.19 -6.41
N ASP A 26 0.39 1.67 -7.60
CA ASP A 26 0.18 2.44 -8.81
C ASP A 26 -1.23 2.20 -9.33
N LEU A 27 -1.90 3.26 -9.76
CA LEU A 27 -3.30 3.25 -10.11
C LEU A 27 -3.53 4.02 -11.41
N ASP A 28 -4.55 3.62 -12.17
CA ASP A 28 -5.15 4.45 -13.21
C ASP A 28 -6.59 4.75 -12.78
N LEU A 29 -6.88 6.02 -12.50
CA LEU A 29 -8.14 6.44 -11.89
C LEU A 29 -8.94 7.30 -12.87
N THR A 30 -10.22 7.01 -12.98
CA THR A 30 -11.20 7.81 -13.71
C THR A 30 -12.18 8.44 -12.72
N PHE A 31 -12.22 9.77 -12.74
CA PHE A 31 -13.16 10.61 -11.98
C PHE A 31 -14.14 11.27 -12.95
N ALA A 32 -15.41 10.87 -12.89
CA ALA A 32 -16.44 11.44 -13.74
C ALA A 32 -17.80 11.40 -13.05
N ASN A 33 -18.49 12.54 -13.01
CA ASN A 33 -19.87 12.67 -12.52
C ASN A 33 -20.07 12.06 -11.11
N GLY A 34 -19.11 12.29 -10.19
CA GLY A 34 -19.14 11.74 -8.83
C GLY A 34 -18.81 10.25 -8.72
N ALA A 35 -18.47 9.58 -9.82
CA ALA A 35 -17.97 8.20 -9.82
C ALA A 35 -16.43 8.16 -9.82
N LEU A 36 -15.88 7.26 -9.02
CA LEU A 36 -14.46 6.92 -8.96
C LEU A 36 -14.30 5.47 -9.41
N THR A 37 -13.63 5.25 -10.53
CA THR A 37 -13.37 3.91 -11.09
C THR A 37 -11.93 3.78 -11.51
N GLY A 38 -11.43 2.56 -11.67
CA GLY A 38 -10.06 2.36 -12.13
C GLY A 38 -9.54 0.95 -11.88
N ASP A 39 -8.24 0.80 -12.06
CA ASP A 39 -7.49 -0.40 -11.73
C ASP A 39 -6.06 -0.03 -11.31
N GLY A 40 -5.29 -1.03 -10.91
CA GLY A 40 -3.91 -0.81 -10.54
C GLY A 40 -3.19 -2.07 -10.12
N HIS A 41 -1.97 -1.86 -9.60
CA HIS A 41 -1.17 -2.92 -9.01
C HIS A 41 -0.37 -2.42 -7.80
N ASP A 42 -0.05 -3.36 -6.92
CA ASP A 42 0.89 -3.21 -5.82
C ASP A 42 1.63 -4.54 -5.58
N ASP A 43 2.25 -4.69 -4.41
CA ASP A 43 2.97 -5.88 -3.95
C ASP A 43 2.06 -7.08 -3.65
N ILE A 44 0.75 -6.90 -3.46
CA ILE A 44 -0.22 -8.00 -3.34
C ILE A 44 -0.65 -8.50 -4.71
N GLY A 45 -0.87 -7.57 -5.66
CA GLY A 45 -1.14 -7.92 -7.05
C GLY A 45 -2.02 -6.90 -7.77
N ARG A 46 -2.71 -7.37 -8.82
CA ARG A 46 -3.64 -6.53 -9.59
C ARG A 46 -4.97 -6.36 -8.87
N PHE A 47 -5.54 -5.17 -8.95
CA PHE A 47 -6.82 -4.85 -8.33
C PHE A 47 -7.70 -3.98 -9.22
N LEU A 48 -9.00 -3.98 -8.93
CA LEU A 48 -10.01 -3.10 -9.53
C LEU A 48 -10.52 -2.10 -8.49
N ILE A 49 -10.95 -0.92 -8.93
CA ILE A 49 -11.49 0.15 -8.09
C ILE A 49 -12.90 0.53 -8.57
N ASN A 50 -13.82 0.62 -7.61
CA ASN A 50 -15.17 1.14 -7.83
C ASN A 50 -15.65 1.91 -6.60
N GLY A 51 -16.12 3.13 -6.80
CA GLY A 51 -16.50 4.02 -5.72
C GLY A 51 -17.08 5.34 -6.19
N ARG A 52 -17.07 6.31 -5.28
CA ARG A 52 -17.63 7.65 -5.47
C ARG A 52 -16.71 8.70 -4.87
N TYR A 53 -16.83 9.90 -5.41
CA TYR A 53 -16.19 11.09 -4.87
C TYR A 53 -17.18 12.26 -4.88
N ASP A 54 -16.94 13.23 -4.02
CA ASP A 54 -17.67 14.48 -3.97
C ASP A 54 -16.68 15.65 -4.00
N ALA A 55 -16.75 16.45 -5.06
CA ALA A 55 -15.87 17.60 -5.25
C ALA A 55 -16.14 18.78 -4.31
N GLN A 56 -17.34 18.86 -3.72
CA GLN A 56 -17.70 19.91 -2.78
C GLN A 56 -17.18 19.61 -1.37
N THR A 57 -17.29 18.35 -0.94
CA THR A 57 -16.85 17.90 0.39
C THR A 57 -15.41 17.37 0.39
N CYS A 58 -14.82 17.18 -0.78
CA CYS A 58 -13.52 16.53 -0.99
C CYS A 58 -13.46 15.08 -0.50
N GLU A 59 -14.60 14.44 -0.21
CA GLU A 59 -14.66 13.05 0.23
C GLU A 59 -14.53 12.06 -0.93
N CYS A 60 -13.86 10.94 -0.68
CA CYS A 60 -13.77 9.79 -1.58
C CYS A 60 -14.01 8.51 -0.80
N ARG A 61 -14.80 7.60 -1.37
CA ARG A 61 -14.98 6.24 -0.85
C ARG A 61 -14.97 5.26 -2.00
N TRP A 62 -14.19 4.19 -1.88
CA TRP A 62 -14.14 3.16 -2.91
C TRP A 62 -13.84 1.79 -2.32
N THR A 63 -14.21 0.77 -3.08
CA THR A 63 -13.80 -0.61 -2.86
C THR A 63 -12.66 -0.91 -3.82
N LYS A 64 -11.58 -1.48 -3.28
CA LYS A 64 -10.50 -2.10 -4.02
C LYS A 64 -10.68 -3.61 -3.97
N THR A 65 -10.85 -4.24 -5.12
CA THR A 65 -11.11 -5.67 -5.24
C THR A 65 -9.92 -6.37 -5.85
N TYR A 66 -9.37 -7.37 -5.17
CA TYR A 66 -8.43 -8.33 -5.74
C TYR A 66 -9.25 -9.51 -6.34
N PRO A 67 -9.29 -9.66 -7.68
CA PRO A 67 -10.14 -10.67 -8.30
C PRO A 67 -9.85 -12.09 -7.81
N GLY A 68 -10.90 -12.77 -7.34
CA GLY A 68 -10.79 -14.13 -6.79
C GLY A 68 -10.21 -14.21 -5.37
N SER A 69 -9.98 -13.08 -4.70
CA SER A 69 -9.43 -13.05 -3.34
C SER A 69 -10.35 -12.30 -2.35
N HIS A 70 -10.24 -10.98 -2.24
CA HIS A 70 -10.96 -10.19 -1.24
C HIS A 70 -11.10 -8.72 -1.64
N ASP A 71 -11.94 -8.02 -0.87
CA ASP A 71 -12.17 -6.58 -0.98
C ASP A 71 -11.49 -5.82 0.17
N VAL A 72 -11.07 -4.59 -0.14
CA VAL A 72 -10.54 -3.61 0.80
C VAL A 72 -11.32 -2.32 0.64
N PHE A 73 -11.83 -1.76 1.74
CA PHE A 73 -12.65 -0.56 1.74
C PHE A 73 -11.80 0.65 2.07
N TYR A 74 -11.88 1.68 1.23
CA TYR A 74 -11.13 2.92 1.37
C TYR A 74 -12.08 4.09 1.64
N GLN A 75 -11.69 4.94 2.58
CA GLN A 75 -12.26 6.26 2.82
C GLN A 75 -11.14 7.28 2.90
N GLY A 76 -11.23 8.34 2.09
CA GLY A 76 -10.23 9.39 2.07
C GLY A 76 -10.76 10.76 1.73
N TYR A 77 -9.86 11.72 1.81
CA TYR A 77 -10.11 13.15 1.63
C TYR A 77 -9.08 13.72 0.67
N ARG A 78 -9.55 14.51 -0.30
CA ARG A 78 -8.70 15.26 -1.22
C ARG A 78 -8.17 16.50 -0.52
N GLU A 79 -6.85 16.59 -0.39
CA GLU A 79 -6.17 17.74 0.17
C GLU A 79 -4.89 18.05 -0.60
N GLY A 80 -4.72 19.31 -0.99
CA GLY A 80 -3.58 19.74 -1.79
C GLY A 80 -3.44 18.93 -3.08
N LYS A 81 -2.35 18.16 -3.17
CA LYS A 81 -2.00 17.36 -4.36
C LYS A 81 -2.37 15.88 -4.25
N GLY A 82 -2.85 15.40 -3.09
CA GLY A 82 -3.09 13.99 -2.82
C GLY A 82 -4.50 13.67 -2.30
N ILE A 83 -4.84 12.39 -2.27
CA ILE A 83 -5.94 11.83 -1.49
C ILE A 83 -5.31 11.00 -0.39
N TRP A 84 -5.65 11.29 0.86
CA TRP A 84 -5.18 10.55 2.03
C TRP A 84 -6.35 10.06 2.87
N GLY A 85 -6.14 9.01 3.66
CA GLY A 85 -7.21 8.46 4.48
C GLY A 85 -6.87 7.10 5.07
N ARG A 86 -7.92 6.31 5.25
CA ARG A 86 -7.85 4.96 5.83
C ARG A 86 -8.37 3.91 4.86
N TRP A 87 -7.77 2.73 4.94
CA TRP A 87 -8.31 1.51 4.38
C TRP A 87 -8.65 0.50 5.49
N GLU A 88 -9.59 -0.41 5.22
CA GLU A 88 -9.98 -1.49 6.13
C GLU A 88 -10.39 -2.77 5.39
N ILE A 89 -10.15 -3.92 6.03
CA ILE A 89 -10.61 -5.26 5.62
C ILE A 89 -11.47 -5.80 6.75
N GLY A 90 -12.74 -5.39 6.77
CA GLY A 90 -13.66 -5.69 7.88
C GLY A 90 -13.06 -5.31 9.23
N LEU A 91 -13.16 -6.22 10.20
CA LEU A 91 -12.58 -6.05 11.55
C LEU A 91 -11.14 -6.57 11.66
N LEU A 92 -10.57 -7.12 10.59
CA LEU A 92 -9.31 -7.86 10.65
C LEU A 92 -8.11 -6.93 10.61
N ASN A 93 -8.09 -6.02 9.63
CA ASN A 93 -6.95 -5.16 9.37
C ASN A 93 -7.43 -3.78 8.92
N HIS A 94 -6.62 -2.78 9.22
CA HIS A 94 -6.82 -1.40 8.76
C HIS A 94 -5.48 -0.69 8.72
N GLY A 95 -5.46 0.45 8.05
CA GLY A 95 -4.24 1.22 7.91
C GLY A 95 -4.45 2.54 7.19
N GLY A 96 -3.37 3.30 7.01
CA GLY A 96 -3.41 4.56 6.29
C GLY A 96 -3.08 4.39 4.82
N PHE A 97 -3.39 5.42 4.03
CA PHE A 97 -2.87 5.54 2.68
C PHE A 97 -2.69 7.00 2.28
N HIS A 98 -1.86 7.21 1.27
CA HIS A 98 -1.74 8.49 0.58
C HIS A 98 -1.39 8.24 -0.89
N ILE A 99 -2.19 8.80 -1.81
CA ILE A 99 -1.99 8.72 -3.26
C ILE A 99 -2.03 10.10 -3.91
N TRP A 100 -1.33 10.27 -5.02
CA TRP A 100 -1.27 11.52 -5.79
C TRP A 100 -1.16 11.27 -7.30
N PRO A 101 -1.63 12.20 -8.15
CA PRO A 101 -1.54 12.07 -9.60
C PRO A 101 -0.09 12.09 -10.09
N ARG A 102 0.25 11.21 -11.02
CA ARG A 102 1.53 11.22 -11.74
C ARG A 102 1.50 12.36 -12.76
N GLY A 103 2.27 13.42 -12.49
CA GLY A 103 2.32 14.64 -13.31
C GLY A 103 2.03 15.93 -12.54
N ALA A 104 1.49 15.84 -11.33
CA ALA A 104 1.25 17.01 -10.45
C ALA A 104 2.51 17.43 -9.66
N GLY A 105 3.69 17.44 -10.30
CA GLY A 105 4.98 17.79 -9.67
C GLY A 105 5.46 16.71 -8.69
N GLU A 106 6.61 16.14 -9.03
CA GLU A 106 7.28 15.06 -8.32
C GLU A 106 7.49 15.38 -6.83
N GLY A 107 6.79 14.65 -5.98
CA GLY A 107 7.20 14.35 -4.60
C GLY A 107 7.68 12.91 -4.54
N ALA A 108 8.67 12.57 -5.36
CA ALA A 108 9.28 11.24 -5.42
C ALA A 108 10.65 11.26 -4.75
N ALA A 109 10.64 11.11 -3.43
CA ALA A 109 11.77 10.72 -2.58
C ALA A 109 11.07 10.20 -1.31
N GLU A 110 11.16 8.95 -0.87
CA GLU A 110 12.32 8.08 -0.77
C GLU A 110 11.91 6.58 -0.77
N ALA A 111 12.80 5.78 -1.36
CA ALA A 111 13.22 4.42 -1.04
C ALA A 111 12.17 3.31 -0.85
N GLN A 112 12.09 2.46 -1.89
CA GLN A 112 11.95 1.02 -1.69
C GLN A 112 13.09 0.53 -0.77
N SER A 113 12.75 0.01 0.41
CA SER A 113 13.63 -0.87 1.17
C SER A 113 12.96 -2.24 1.20
N SER A 114 13.16 -3.00 0.12
CA SER A 114 12.97 -4.45 0.14
C SER A 114 14.33 -5.03 0.50
N GLU A 115 14.50 -5.39 1.77
CA GLU A 115 15.63 -6.18 2.27
C GLU A 115 15.07 -7.14 3.33
N GLU A 116 14.48 -8.22 2.83
CA GLU A 116 14.34 -9.47 3.56
C GLU A 116 15.23 -10.50 2.86
N GLU A 117 16.44 -10.67 3.37
CA GLU A 117 17.16 -11.95 3.30
C GLU A 117 17.85 -12.17 4.66
N ALA A 118 17.24 -12.99 5.50
CA ALA A 118 17.90 -13.57 6.66
C ALA A 118 18.80 -14.73 6.19
N PRO A 119 20.06 -14.86 6.66
CA PRO A 119 20.71 -16.15 6.63
C PRO A 119 20.38 -16.92 7.92
N ALA A 120 19.54 -17.94 7.77
CA ALA A 120 19.44 -19.02 8.75
C ALA A 120 20.56 -20.04 8.46
N ASP A 121 21.68 -19.95 9.17
CA ASP A 121 22.67 -21.02 9.15
C ASP A 121 22.30 -22.08 10.20
N ALA A 122 22.07 -23.28 9.70
CA ALA A 122 21.60 -24.45 10.44
C ALA A 122 22.74 -25.46 10.60
N ILE A 123 22.74 -26.12 11.76
CA ILE A 123 23.16 -27.51 12.02
C ILE A 123 24.66 -27.76 12.34
N ALA A 124 24.88 -27.88 13.65
CA ALA A 124 25.45 -29.03 14.38
C ALA A 124 26.59 -29.83 13.76
N LYS A 125 27.72 -29.85 14.48
CA LYS A 125 28.58 -31.03 14.60
C LYS A 125 28.86 -31.33 16.07
N GLU A 126 28.02 -32.21 16.59
CA GLU A 126 28.30 -33.40 17.40
C GLU A 126 29.53 -33.44 18.34
N LEU A 127 29.21 -33.84 19.58
CA LEU A 127 30.01 -34.39 20.68
C LEU A 127 31.38 -34.96 20.31
N GLU A 128 32.39 -34.65 21.13
CA GLU A 128 33.31 -35.68 21.64
C GLU A 128 33.60 -35.42 23.13
N LEU A 129 33.44 -36.47 23.92
CA LEU A 129 33.69 -36.53 25.36
C LEU A 129 35.20 -36.68 25.67
N GLN A 130 35.53 -36.30 26.90
CA GLN A 130 36.82 -36.18 27.60
C GLN A 130 37.86 -37.33 27.42
N PRO A 131 39.11 -37.15 27.88
CA PRO A 131 39.37 -37.54 29.28
C PRO A 131 40.21 -36.56 30.11
N VAL A 132 39.96 -36.65 31.43
CA VAL A 132 40.74 -36.16 32.57
C VAL A 132 42.21 -36.62 32.51
N GLY A 133 43.14 -35.72 32.87
CA GLY A 133 44.54 -36.05 33.15
C GLY A 133 45.36 -34.86 33.65
N ALA A 134 45.47 -34.69 34.97
CA ALA A 134 46.62 -34.04 35.64
C ALA A 134 47.87 -34.95 35.49
N PRO A 135 49.16 -34.55 35.67
CA PRO A 135 49.65 -33.60 36.70
C PRO A 135 50.91 -32.75 36.34
N LYS A 136 51.27 -31.78 37.20
CA LYS A 136 52.50 -31.79 38.02
C LYS A 136 52.48 -30.64 39.03
#